data_AF-A0AAE0MX99-F1
#
_entry.id   AF-A0AAE0MX99-F1
#
_cell.length_a   1.000
_cell.length_b   1.000
_cell.length_c   1.000
_cell.angle_alpha   90.00
_cell.angle_beta   90.00
_cell.angle_gamma   90.00
#
_symmetry.space_group_name_H-M   'P 1'
#
loop_
_entity.id
_entity.type
_entity.pdbx_description
1 polymer ?
#
loop_
_entity_poly.entity_id
_entity_poly.type
_entity_poly.pdbx_seq_one_letter_code
_entity_poly.pdbx_strand_id
1 'polypeptide(L)'
;MLPSAVSKLAPSNLGVSGLHYFTTTTTPFFNLDVSQNLKLGEAQCNKTNNTPAPANAAKGQKGEPAVPWLKLVAKVGASGGLQEVYRVETAGGSAPASCKGLTPTFEVQYAAQYWFFAK
;
A
#
# COMPACT_ATOMS: atom_id res chain seq x y z
N MET A 1 -12.26 32.74 5.35
CA MET A 1 -12.77 32.07 4.14
C MET A 1 -11.66 31.15 3.65
N LEU A 2 -11.67 29.87 4.04
CA LEU A 2 -10.67 28.89 3.59
C LEU A 2 -11.12 28.36 2.23
N PRO A 3 -10.27 28.36 1.18
CA PRO A 3 -10.70 27.84 -0.11
C PRO A 3 -10.85 26.32 -0.01
N SER A 4 -12.08 25.86 -0.18
CA SER A 4 -12.42 24.51 -0.60
C SER A 4 -11.83 24.28 -2.00
N ALA A 5 -10.67 23.66 -2.07
CA ALA A 5 -10.21 23.00 -3.27
C ALA A 5 -9.46 21.74 -2.85
N VAL A 6 -10.05 20.59 -3.15
CA VAL A 6 -9.29 19.34 -3.21
C VAL A 6 -8.19 19.61 -4.25
N SER A 7 -6.97 19.87 -3.79
CA SER A 7 -5.81 20.02 -4.64
C SER A 7 -5.58 18.67 -5.33
N LYS A 8 -6.24 18.47 -6.48
CA LYS A 8 -5.90 17.38 -7.38
C LYS A 8 -4.47 17.65 -7.81
N LEU A 9 -3.58 16.69 -7.54
CA LEU A 9 -2.23 16.72 -8.07
C LEU A 9 -2.33 16.95 -9.58
N ALA A 10 -1.54 17.88 -10.11
CA ALA A 10 -1.44 18.05 -11.54
C ALA A 10 -0.98 16.73 -12.19
N PRO A 11 -1.35 16.45 -13.44
CA PRO A 11 -0.83 15.31 -14.17
C PRO A 11 0.70 15.31 -14.05
N SER A 12 1.23 14.27 -13.42
CA SER A 12 2.65 14.12 -13.20
C SER A 12 3.07 12.88 -13.97
N ASN A 13 4.10 13.01 -14.81
CA ASN A 13 4.68 11.89 -15.53
C ASN A 13 5.60 11.09 -14.59
N LEU A 14 5.05 10.63 -13.47
CA LEU A 14 5.77 9.82 -12.50
C LEU A 14 5.94 8.43 -13.10
N GLY A 15 7.20 7.99 -13.18
CA GLY A 15 7.49 6.61 -13.52
C GLY A 15 6.85 5.66 -12.52
N VAL A 16 6.27 4.57 -13.01
CA VAL A 16 5.84 3.47 -12.15
C VAL A 16 7.08 2.93 -11.45
N SER A 17 7.06 2.89 -10.12
CA SER A 17 8.15 2.33 -9.30
C SER A 17 7.93 0.86 -8.93
N GLY A 18 6.69 0.38 -9.03
CA GLY A 18 6.32 -0.99 -8.73
C GLY A 18 4.83 -1.24 -8.96
N LEU A 19 4.47 -2.52 -9.08
CA LEU A 19 3.09 -3.01 -9.04
C LEU A 19 2.89 -3.84 -7.78
N HIS A 20 1.86 -3.49 -7.01
CA HIS A 20 1.49 -4.21 -5.79
C HIS A 20 0.11 -4.84 -5.95
N TYR A 21 0.01 -6.15 -5.68
CA TYR A 21 -1.24 -6.90 -5.72
C TYR A 21 -1.16 -8.11 -4.77
N PHE A 22 -2.26 -8.85 -4.65
CA PHE A 22 -2.34 -10.03 -3.80
C PHE A 22 -2.46 -11.28 -4.67
N THR A 23 -1.58 -12.26 -4.49
CA THR A 23 -1.66 -13.55 -5.23
C THR A 23 -2.63 -14.53 -4.57
N THR A 24 -2.95 -14.30 -3.30
CA THR A 24 -3.99 -14.97 -2.52
C THR A 24 -4.60 -13.95 -1.57
N THR A 25 -5.67 -14.29 -0.86
CA THR A 25 -6.33 -13.39 0.10
C THR A 25 -5.41 -12.82 1.18
N THR A 26 -4.23 -13.41 1.42
CA THR A 26 -3.30 -13.01 2.48
C THR A 26 -1.85 -12.80 2.04
N THR A 27 -1.52 -13.07 0.77
CA THR A 27 -0.13 -12.95 0.27
C THR A 27 0.05 -11.70 -0.58
N PRO A 28 0.63 -10.61 -0.04
CA PRO A 28 1.04 -9.48 -0.84
C PRO A 28 2.20 -9.84 -1.77
N PHE A 29 2.16 -9.29 -2.97
CA PHE A 29 3.19 -9.38 -4.01
C PHE A 29 3.63 -7.98 -4.40
N PHE A 30 4.93 -7.82 -4.62
CA PHE A 30 5.54 -6.60 -5.14
C PHE A 30 6.36 -6.95 -6.37
N ASN A 31 5.98 -6.39 -7.53
CA ASN A 31 6.81 -6.41 -8.73
C ASN A 31 7.50 -5.06 -8.87
N LEU A 32 8.82 -5.02 -8.70
CA LEU A 32 9.62 -3.80 -8.88
C LEU A 32 10.40 -3.79 -10.21
N ASP A 33 10.17 -4.78 -11.07
CA ASP A 33 10.75 -4.94 -12.41
C ASP A 33 9.86 -4.28 -13.47
N VAL A 34 9.55 -3.01 -13.27
CA VAL A 34 8.51 -2.28 -14.02
C VAL A 34 8.99 -1.59 -15.29
N SER A 35 10.31 -1.60 -15.56
CA SER A 35 10.86 -1.16 -16.85
C SER A 35 12.18 -1.86 -17.19
N GLN A 36 12.69 -1.63 -18.40
CA GLN A 36 14.04 -2.11 -18.76
C GLN A 36 15.13 -1.52 -17.88
N ASN A 37 14.92 -0.29 -17.38
CA ASN A 37 15.91 0.47 -16.60
C ASN A 37 15.69 0.37 -15.09
N LEU A 38 14.58 -0.24 -14.64
CA LEU A 38 14.26 -0.43 -13.24
C LEU A 38 13.89 -1.90 -13.00
N LYS A 39 14.89 -2.67 -12.56
CA LYS A 39 14.79 -4.09 -12.24
C LYS A 39 15.35 -4.38 -10.86
N LEU A 40 14.54 -4.13 -9.82
CA LEU A 40 14.93 -4.31 -8.42
C LEU A 40 14.51 -5.67 -7.85
N GLY A 41 13.76 -6.46 -8.60
CA GLY A 41 13.26 -7.77 -8.23
C GLY A 41 11.78 -7.82 -7.90
N GLU A 42 11.35 -9.01 -7.51
CA GLU A 42 9.98 -9.33 -7.17
C GLU A 42 9.93 -10.04 -5.82
N ALA A 43 8.90 -9.76 -5.03
CA ALA A 43 8.75 -10.35 -3.70
C ALA A 43 7.30 -10.70 -3.38
N GLN A 44 7.06 -11.99 -3.14
CA GLN A 44 5.96 -12.43 -2.30
C GLN A 44 6.35 -12.25 -0.84
N CYS A 45 5.49 -11.67 -0.01
CA CYS A 45 5.82 -11.43 1.39
C CYS A 45 4.80 -12.04 2.36
N ASN A 46 5.24 -12.24 3.60
CA ASN A 46 4.42 -12.59 4.75
C ASN A 46 4.35 -11.39 5.70
N LYS A 47 3.17 -11.13 6.29
CA LYS A 47 3.09 -10.21 7.43
C LYS A 47 3.71 -10.86 8.67
N THR A 48 4.72 -10.22 9.25
CA THR A 48 5.37 -10.69 10.49
C THR A 48 5.08 -9.79 11.68
N ASN A 49 4.78 -8.51 11.45
CA ASN A 49 4.34 -7.60 12.52
C ASN A 49 3.41 -6.50 11.99
N ASN A 50 2.66 -5.86 12.89
CA ASN A 50 1.88 -4.66 12.60
C ASN A 50 1.73 -3.76 13.82
N THR A 51 1.45 -2.48 13.58
CA THR A 51 1.04 -1.51 14.61
C THR A 51 -0.06 -0.62 14.05
N PRO A 52 -1.01 -0.12 14.87
CA PRO A 52 -1.94 0.90 14.42
C PRO A 52 -1.21 2.08 13.78
N ALA A 53 -1.81 2.66 12.73
CA ALA A 53 -1.35 3.94 12.21
C ALA A 53 -1.49 5.03 13.29
N PRO A 54 -0.67 6.09 13.27
CA PRO A 54 -0.81 7.22 14.19
C PRO A 54 -2.23 7.78 14.22
N ALA A 55 -2.71 8.22 15.39
CA ALA A 55 -4.08 8.72 15.54
C ALA A 55 -4.37 9.96 14.67
N ASN A 56 -3.34 10.70 14.29
CA ASN A 56 -3.39 11.87 13.40
C ASN A 56 -3.09 11.53 11.92
N ALA A 57 -3.01 10.24 11.55
CA ALA A 57 -2.83 9.83 10.16
C ALA A 57 -3.97 10.34 9.27
N ALA A 58 -3.65 10.62 8.00
CA ALA A 58 -4.63 11.12 7.06
C ALA A 58 -5.77 10.11 6.86
N LYS A 59 -7.00 10.61 6.86
CA LYS A 59 -8.19 9.79 6.58
C LYS A 59 -8.38 9.62 5.08
N GLY A 60 -9.08 8.55 4.70
CA GLY A 60 -9.53 8.33 3.34
C GLY A 60 -10.56 9.36 2.89
N GLN A 61 -10.91 9.34 1.60
CA GLN A 61 -11.83 10.31 1.00
C GLN A 61 -13.23 10.30 1.60
N LYS A 62 -13.66 9.21 2.25
CA LYS A 62 -14.95 9.10 2.94
C LYS A 62 -14.77 9.05 4.46
N GLY A 63 -13.63 9.47 4.97
CA GLY A 63 -13.31 9.50 6.40
C GLY A 63 -12.81 8.17 6.97
N GLU A 64 -12.43 7.22 6.12
CA GLU A 64 -11.90 5.93 6.54
C GLU A 64 -10.62 6.12 7.38
N PRO A 65 -10.46 5.44 8.53
CA PRO A 65 -9.20 5.42 9.25
C PRO A 65 -8.07 4.85 8.39
N ALA A 66 -6.84 5.29 8.65
CA ALA A 66 -5.65 4.75 8.00
C ALA A 66 -5.43 3.28 8.37
N VAL A 67 -5.12 2.43 7.38
CA VAL A 67 -4.76 1.02 7.62
C VAL A 67 -3.49 0.92 8.47
N PRO A 68 -3.31 -0.17 9.26
CA PRO A 68 -2.13 -0.36 10.10
C PRO A 68 -0.81 -0.30 9.33
N TRP A 69 0.26 0.10 10.00
CA TRP A 69 1.61 -0.08 9.48
C TRP A 69 2.01 -1.54 9.60
N LEU A 70 2.77 -2.04 8.63
CA LEU A 70 3.14 -3.46 8.53
C LEU A 70 4.65 -3.62 8.43
N LYS A 71 5.16 -4.66 9.10
CA LYS A 71 6.42 -5.30 8.73
C LYS A 71 6.11 -6.58 7.97
N LEU A 72 6.69 -6.69 6.79
CA LEU A 72 6.61 -7.85 5.92
C LEU A 72 8.01 -8.43 5.70
N VAL A 73 8.08 -9.75 5.54
CA VAL A 73 9.32 -10.47 5.19
C VAL A 73 9.10 -11.23 3.89
N ALA A 74 10.06 -11.15 2.99
CA ALA A 74 10.05 -11.85 1.72
C ALA A 74 10.02 -13.38 1.94
N LYS A 75 9.18 -14.07 1.18
CA LYS A 75 9.12 -15.52 1.11
C LYS A 75 10.32 -16.05 0.30
N VAL A 76 10.60 -17.34 0.46
CA VAL A 76 11.48 -18.07 -0.46
C VAL A 76 10.98 -17.86 -1.90
N GLY A 77 11.91 -17.56 -2.81
CA GLY A 77 11.61 -17.27 -4.21
C GLY A 77 11.55 -15.78 -4.56
N ALA A 78 11.71 -14.87 -3.60
CA ALA A 78 11.94 -13.46 -3.91
C ALA A 78 13.27 -13.26 -4.66
N SER A 79 13.29 -12.31 -5.59
CA SER A 79 14.47 -11.95 -6.39
C SER A 79 15.04 -10.58 -6.00
N GLY A 80 16.14 -10.16 -6.62
CA GLY A 80 16.78 -8.87 -6.34
C GLY A 80 17.36 -8.73 -4.93
N GLY A 81 17.52 -9.84 -4.21
CA GLY A 81 18.00 -9.85 -2.82
C GLY A 81 16.99 -9.31 -1.80
N LEU A 82 15.75 -9.01 -2.19
CA LEU A 82 14.70 -8.44 -1.32
C LEU A 82 14.47 -9.31 -0.07
N GLN A 83 14.45 -8.69 1.11
CA GLN A 83 14.31 -9.36 2.40
C GLN A 83 13.13 -8.83 3.22
N GLU A 84 13.03 -7.51 3.38
CA GLU A 84 12.05 -6.88 4.25
C GLU A 84 11.30 -5.77 3.52
N VAL A 85 10.01 -5.65 3.81
CA VAL A 85 9.16 -4.56 3.31
C VAL A 85 8.41 -3.94 4.47
N TYR A 86 8.47 -2.62 4.57
CA TYR A 86 7.72 -1.87 5.58
C TYR A 86 6.65 -1.02 4.90
N ARG A 87 5.40 -1.15 5.37
CA ARG A 87 4.30 -0.26 5.00
C ARG A 87 4.10 0.78 6.09
N VAL A 88 4.32 2.04 5.78
CA VAL A 88 4.22 3.19 6.70
C VAL A 88 3.51 4.35 6.02
N GLU A 89 3.29 5.46 6.75
CA GLU A 89 2.64 6.68 6.21
C GLU A 89 1.35 6.37 5.44
N THR A 90 0.46 5.60 6.07
CA THR A 90 -0.81 5.16 5.48
C THR A 90 -1.87 6.24 5.57
N ALA A 91 -2.73 6.31 4.57
CA ALA A 91 -3.91 7.17 4.54
C ALA A 91 -5.15 6.37 4.10
N GLY A 92 -6.21 6.41 4.91
CA GLY A 92 -7.44 5.67 4.64
C GLY A 92 -7.28 4.15 4.49
N GLY A 93 -8.22 3.52 3.80
CA GLY A 93 -8.18 2.10 3.45
C GLY A 93 -8.78 1.12 4.45
N SER A 94 -9.16 1.57 5.65
CA SER A 94 -9.81 0.67 6.60
C SER A 94 -11.20 0.29 6.11
N ALA A 95 -11.56 -0.99 6.27
CA ALA A 95 -12.89 -1.47 5.94
C ALA A 95 -13.97 -0.74 6.76
N PRO A 96 -15.18 -0.55 6.21
CA PRO A 96 -16.30 -0.01 6.97
C PRO A 96 -16.65 -0.94 8.14
N ALA A 97 -17.23 -0.39 9.20
CA ALA A 97 -17.65 -1.17 10.37
C ALA A 97 -18.70 -2.24 10.04
N SER A 98 -19.44 -2.09 8.93
CA SER A 98 -20.36 -3.09 8.41
C SER A 98 -20.50 -2.98 6.89
N CYS A 99 -20.97 -4.06 6.25
CA CYS A 99 -21.31 -4.07 4.83
C CYS A 99 -22.76 -3.63 4.54
N LYS A 100 -23.51 -3.15 5.55
CA LYS A 100 -24.93 -2.80 5.39
C LYS A 100 -25.09 -1.63 4.43
N GLY A 101 -25.91 -1.81 3.39
CA GLY A 101 -26.19 -0.77 2.39
C GLY A 101 -25.10 -0.58 1.35
N LEU A 102 -24.09 -1.45 1.31
CA LEU A 102 -23.07 -1.45 0.26
C LEU A 102 -23.44 -2.43 -0.86
N THR A 103 -22.91 -2.19 -2.05
CA THR A 103 -22.97 -3.14 -3.16
C THR A 103 -22.22 -4.44 -2.82
N PRO A 104 -22.54 -5.58 -3.46
CA PRO A 104 -21.87 -6.86 -3.18
C PRO A 104 -20.35 -6.80 -3.31
N THR A 105 -19.86 -5.95 -4.22
CA THR A 105 -18.45 -5.63 -4.38
C THR A 105 -18.28 -4.11 -4.35
N PHE A 106 -17.24 -3.65 -3.67
CA PHE A 106 -16.86 -2.25 -3.60
C PHE A 106 -15.37 -2.13 -3.30
N GLU A 107 -14.81 -0.95 -3.57
CA GLU A 107 -13.41 -0.65 -3.31
C GLU A 107 -13.29 0.45 -2.26
N VAL A 108 -12.27 0.35 -1.41
CA VAL A 108 -11.89 1.41 -0.47
C VAL A 108 -10.54 1.93 -0.90
N GLN A 109 -10.49 3.22 -1.23
CA GLN A 109 -9.27 3.87 -1.67
C GLN A 109 -8.32 4.07 -0.49
N TYR A 110 -7.03 3.85 -0.72
CA TYR A 110 -5.99 4.07 0.28
C TYR A 110 -4.67 4.49 -0.38
N ALA A 111 -3.81 5.12 0.41
CA ALA A 111 -2.43 5.37 0.05
C ALA A 111 -1.51 4.83 1.14
N ALA A 112 -0.28 4.45 0.76
CA ALA A 112 0.74 4.03 1.70
C ALA A 112 2.13 4.24 1.11
N GLN A 113 3.12 4.46 1.97
CA GLN A 113 4.53 4.41 1.60
C GLN A 113 5.09 3.01 1.90
N TYR A 114 5.90 2.50 0.96
CA TYR A 114 6.59 1.24 1.11
C TYR A 114 8.11 1.43 1.07
N TRP A 115 8.81 0.83 2.03
CA TRP A 115 10.26 0.75 2.07
C TRP A 115 10.71 -0.68 1.82
N PHE A 116 11.66 -0.87 0.92
CA PHE A 116 12.18 -2.18 0.52
C PHE A 116 13.66 -2.28 0.92
N PHE A 117 14.02 -3.36 1.62
CA PHE A 117 15.40 -3.65 2.03
C PHE A 117 15.86 -4.94 1.36
N ALA A 118 17.05 -4.89 0.76
CA ALA A 118 17.71 -6.01 0.09
C ALA A 118 19.10 -6.27 0.71
N LYS A 119 19.65 -7.46 0.44
CA LYS A 119 21.02 -7.86 0.84
C LYS A 119 22.10 -7.21 -0.02
#